data_AF-A0A1I7ZHK3-F1
#
_entry.id   AF-A0A1I7ZHK3-F1
#
_cell.length_a   1.000
_cell.length_b   1.000
_cell.length_c   1.000
_cell.angle_alpha   90.00
_cell.angle_beta   90.00
_cell.angle_gamma   90.00
#
_symmetry.space_group_name_H-M   'P 1'
#
loop_
_entity.id
_entity.type
_entity.pdbx_description
1 polymer ?
#
loop_
_entity_poly.entity_id
_entity_poly.type
_entity_poly.pdbx_seq_one_letter_code
_entity_poly.pdbx_strand_id
1 'polypeptide(L)'
;MESGAQGCEIIVSGKLRGQRAKSMKFVDGLMIHSGNPVNDYIQQAVRHVQLRQGVLGIKVKIMLPHDPKGLMGPKMALPDQIHIQEPKDEPVINAPFSEHRPGAAAAISSHEISARIAPQEGY
;
A
#
# COMPACT_ATOMS: atom_id res chain seq x y z
N MET A 1 -4.95 -14.24 11.44
CA MET A 1 -3.99 -13.41 10.68
C MET A 1 -3.97 -13.68 9.18
N GLU A 2 -4.37 -14.86 8.71
CA GLU A 2 -4.29 -15.26 7.29
C GLU A 2 -4.93 -14.29 6.29
N SER A 3 -5.90 -13.49 6.72
CA SER A 3 -6.53 -12.44 5.90
C SER A 3 -5.68 -11.18 5.67
N GLY A 4 -4.41 -11.17 6.10
CA GLY A 4 -3.47 -10.07 5.83
C GLY A 4 -3.60 -8.85 6.76
N ALA A 5 -4.25 -8.99 7.91
CA ALA A 5 -4.25 -7.95 8.93
C ALA A 5 -2.87 -7.83 9.60
N GLN A 6 -2.42 -6.60 9.88
CA GLN A 6 -1.13 -6.37 10.56
C GLN A 6 -1.16 -6.79 12.04
N GLY A 7 -2.34 -6.76 12.65
CA GLY A 7 -2.55 -7.31 13.99
C GLY A 7 -4.01 -7.29 14.42
N CYS A 8 -4.30 -8.04 15.48
CA CYS A 8 -5.62 -8.12 16.08
C CYS A 8 -5.55 -8.15 17.61
N GLU A 9 -6.54 -7.52 18.23
CA GLU A 9 -6.75 -7.54 19.67
C GLU A 9 -8.21 -7.92 19.92
N ILE A 10 -8.42 -9.08 20.54
CA ILE A 10 -9.74 -9.61 20.89
C ILE A 10 -9.85 -9.65 22.41
N ILE A 11 -10.83 -8.94 22.93
CA ILE A 11 -11.16 -8.93 24.35
C ILE A 11 -12.51 -9.61 24.52
N VAL A 12 -12.51 -10.75 25.22
CA VAL A 12 -13.73 -11.45 25.62
C VAL A 12 -13.94 -11.20 27.10
N SER A 13 -15.02 -10.49 27.44
CA SER A 13 -15.37 -10.12 28.81
C SER A 13 -16.69 -10.75 29.24
N GLY A 14 -16.76 -11.15 30.51
CA GLY A 14 -18.00 -11.63 31.13
C GLY A 14 -17.78 -12.84 32.03
N LYS A 15 -18.86 -13.57 32.31
CA LYS A 15 -18.82 -14.77 33.17
C LYS A 15 -18.34 -15.98 32.35
N LEU A 16 -17.03 -16.14 32.26
CA LEU A 16 -16.41 -17.18 31.42
C LEU A 16 -16.48 -18.58 32.04
N ARG A 17 -15.88 -18.75 33.23
CA ARG A 17 -15.80 -20.07 33.91
C ARG A 17 -16.38 -20.07 35.32
N GLY A 18 -16.72 -18.90 35.87
CA GLY A 18 -17.25 -18.77 37.22
C GLY A 18 -18.21 -17.61 37.36
N GLN A 19 -18.76 -17.42 38.56
CA GLN A 19 -19.76 -16.39 38.82
C GLN A 19 -19.22 -14.96 38.68
N ARG A 20 -17.91 -14.77 38.87
CA ARG A 20 -17.25 -13.47 38.72
C ARG A 20 -16.88 -13.23 37.25
N ALA A 21 -17.11 -12.01 36.79
CA ALA A 21 -16.67 -11.58 35.46
C ALA A 21 -15.13 -11.61 35.36
N LYS A 22 -14.63 -12.08 34.23
CA LYS A 22 -13.21 -12.05 33.84
C LYS A 22 -13.12 -11.53 32.41
N SER A 23 -11.98 -10.92 32.09
CA SER A 23 -11.67 -10.47 30.73
C SER A 23 -10.43 -11.19 30.24
N MET A 24 -10.56 -11.91 29.14
CA MET A 24 -9.44 -12.53 28.43
C MET A 24 -9.08 -11.62 27.26
N LYS A 25 -7.80 -11.22 27.21
CA LYS A 25 -7.24 -10.41 26.14
C LYS A 25 -6.35 -11.33 25.30
N PHE A 26 -6.70 -11.48 24.03
CA PHE A 26 -5.89 -12.16 23.03
C PHE A 26 -5.34 -11.07 22.12
N VAL A 27 -4.01 -11.02 21.99
CA VAL A 27 -3.31 -10.06 21.13
C VAL A 27 -2.40 -10.83 20.23
N ASP A 28 -2.40 -10.49 18.95
CA ASP A 28 -1.50 -11.05 17.97
C ASP A 28 -1.08 -9.96 16.98
N GLY A 29 0.21 -9.86 16.69
CA GLY A 29 0.78 -8.86 15.77
C GLY A 29 0.90 -7.45 16.35
N LEU A 30 0.97 -6.46 15.45
CA LEU A 30 1.12 -5.05 15.80
C LEU A 30 -0.25 -4.42 16.07
N MET A 31 -0.36 -3.65 17.15
CA MET A 31 -1.56 -2.89 17.49
C MET A 31 -1.18 -1.53 18.06
N ILE A 32 -1.66 -0.46 17.43
CA ILE A 32 -1.47 0.92 17.89
C ILE A 32 -2.63 1.31 18.81
N HIS A 33 -2.39 2.08 19.87
CA HIS A 33 -3.44 2.53 20.80
C HIS A 33 -3.55 4.05 20.90
N SER A 34 -2.64 4.82 20.31
CA SER A 34 -2.53 6.27 20.45
C SER A 34 -2.41 7.00 19.11
N GLY A 35 -2.78 8.29 19.13
CA GLY A 35 -2.69 9.19 17.98
C GLY A 35 -3.86 9.08 16.98
N ASN A 36 -3.79 9.89 15.92
CA ASN A 36 -4.79 9.84 14.84
C ASN A 36 -4.82 8.52 14.05
N PRO A 37 -3.68 7.80 13.85
CA PRO A 37 -3.70 6.53 13.11
C PRO A 37 -4.68 5.49 13.67
N VAL A 38 -5.04 5.56 14.95
CA VAL A 38 -6.05 4.69 15.56
C VAL A 38 -7.40 4.81 14.84
N ASN A 39 -7.82 6.00 14.42
CA ASN A 39 -9.11 6.20 13.78
C ASN A 39 -9.13 5.67 12.34
N ASP A 40 -8.00 5.77 11.66
CA ASP A 40 -7.89 5.42 10.24
C ASP A 40 -7.55 3.94 10.05
N TYR A 41 -6.61 3.41 10.83
CA TYR A 41 -6.09 2.05 10.69
C TYR A 41 -6.85 1.00 11.50
N ILE A 42 -7.54 1.37 12.57
CA ILE A 42 -8.13 0.39 13.48
C ILE A 42 -9.63 0.34 13.32
N GLN A 43 -10.11 -0.79 12.83
CA GLN A 43 -11.53 -1.10 12.87
C GLN A 43 -11.86 -1.82 14.17
N GLN A 44 -12.79 -1.24 14.93
CA GLN A 44 -13.28 -1.82 16.17
C GLN A 44 -14.76 -2.21 16.06
N ALA A 45 -15.10 -3.37 16.61
CA ALA A 45 -16.47 -3.82 16.75
C ALA A 45 -16.69 -4.37 18.16
N VAL A 46 -17.82 -3.97 18.77
CA VAL A 46 -18.28 -4.52 20.04
C VAL A 46 -19.60 -5.24 19.80
N ARG A 47 -19.69 -6.49 20.23
CA ARG A 47 -20.91 -7.31 20.13
C ARG A 47 -21.15 -8.05 21.43
N HIS A 48 -22.41 -8.35 21.67
CA HIS A 48 -22.88 -9.05 22.85
C HIS A 48 -23.40 -10.42 22.44
N VAL A 49 -23.03 -11.45 23.19
CA VAL A 49 -23.49 -12.83 22.98
C VAL A 49 -24.25 -13.25 24.22
N GLN A 50 -25.51 -13.65 24.05
CA GLN A 50 -26.34 -14.15 25.15
C GLN A 50 -26.11 -15.64 25.33
N LEU A 51 -25.65 -16.03 26.51
CA LEU A 51 -25.54 -17.42 26.95
C LEU A 51 -26.48 -17.65 28.13
N ARG A 52 -26.74 -18.91 28.46
CA ARG A 52 -27.57 -19.27 29.63
C ARG A 52 -27.03 -18.71 30.95
N GLN A 53 -25.71 -18.56 31.08
CA GLN A 53 -25.06 -18.01 32.29
C GLN A 53 -25.10 -16.47 32.37
N GLY A 54 -25.52 -15.79 31.31
CA GLY A 54 -25.54 -14.33 31.18
C GLY A 54 -25.03 -13.86 29.82
N VAL A 55 -24.72 -12.57 29.71
CA VAL A 55 -24.21 -11.97 28.47
C VAL A 55 -22.69 -11.88 28.50
N LEU A 56 -22.03 -12.31 27.43
CA LEU A 56 -20.61 -12.05 27.17
C LEU A 56 -20.46 -10.84 26.24
N GLY A 57 -19.48 -10.00 26.53
CA GLY A 57 -19.04 -8.93 25.64
C GLY A 57 -17.83 -9.38 24.83
N ILE A 58 -17.88 -9.18 23.52
CA ILE A 58 -16.75 -9.41 22.63
C ILE A 58 -16.40 -8.06 22.01
N LYS A 59 -15.17 -7.61 22.23
CA LYS A 59 -14.57 -6.45 21.56
C LYS A 59 -13.44 -6.94 20.67
N VAL A 60 -13.56 -6.69 19.38
CA VAL A 60 -12.55 -7.01 18.38
C VAL A 60 -11.98 -5.69 17.86
N LYS A 61 -10.66 -5.59 17.83
CA LYS A 61 -9.91 -4.54 17.14
C LYS A 61 -9.02 -5.18 16.09
N ILE A 62 -9.08 -4.69 14.86
CA ILE A 62 -8.27 -5.17 13.74
C ILE A 62 -7.48 -3.98 13.22
N MET A 63 -6.15 -4.12 13.16
CA MET A 63 -5.26 -3.17 12.51
C MET A 63 -5.14 -3.54 11.03
N LEU A 64 -5.64 -2.65 10.17
CA LEU A 64 -5.63 -2.80 8.72
C LEU A 64 -4.19 -2.64 8.18
N PRO A 65 -3.82 -3.33 7.09
CA PRO A 65 -2.57 -3.07 6.40
C PRO A 65 -2.61 -1.72 5.67
N HIS A 66 -1.45 -1.09 5.50
CA HIS A 66 -1.31 0.04 4.60
C HIS A 66 -1.47 -0.42 3.14
N ASP A 67 -2.34 0.23 2.38
CA ASP A 67 -2.53 -0.05 0.95
C ASP A 67 -2.58 1.26 0.17
N PRO A 68 -1.61 1.55 -0.73
CA PRO A 68 -1.61 2.76 -1.53
C PRO A 68 -2.83 2.87 -2.46
N LYS A 69 -3.45 1.74 -2.83
CA LYS A 69 -4.67 1.73 -3.67
C LYS A 69 -5.93 2.04 -2.85
N GLY A 70 -5.89 1.80 -1.54
CA GLY A 70 -6.98 2.11 -0.62
C GLY A 70 -8.16 1.15 -0.69
N LEU A 71 -7.95 -0.10 -1.11
CA LEU A 71 -9.01 -1.11 -1.19
C LEU A 71 -9.21 -1.82 0.15
N MET A 72 -8.10 -2.24 0.77
CA MET A 72 -8.14 -3.02 2.02
C MET A 72 -7.77 -2.23 3.27
N GLY A 73 -7.23 -1.02 3.11
CA GLY A 73 -6.82 -0.19 4.22
C GLY A 73 -6.55 1.26 3.83
N PRO A 74 -6.06 2.09 4.76
CA PRO A 74 -5.79 3.50 4.51
C PRO A 74 -4.70 3.72 3.46
N LYS A 75 -4.90 4.76 2.64
CA LYS A 75 -3.90 5.21 1.64
C LYS A 75 -2.73 5.95 2.29
N MET A 76 -3.01 6.70 3.34
CA MET A 76 -1.99 7.44 4.09
C MET A 76 -1.14 6.46 4.87
N ALA A 77 0.18 6.50 4.68
CA ALA A 77 1.11 5.67 5.45
C ALA A 77 1.15 6.12 6.92
N LEU A 78 1.65 5.24 7.78
CA LEU A 78 1.92 5.59 9.16
C LEU A 78 2.96 6.72 9.22
N PRO A 79 2.80 7.70 10.12
CA PRO A 79 3.63 8.92 10.14
C PRO A 79 5.10 8.64 10.46
N ASP A 80 5.40 7.51 11.10
CA ASP A 80 6.72 7.03 11.46
C ASP A 80 7.34 6.12 10.38
N GLN A 81 6.57 5.67 9.39
CA GLN A 81 7.05 4.79 8.33
C GLN A 81 7.64 5.61 7.16
N ILE A 82 8.96 5.74 7.14
CA ILE A 82 9.71 6.45 6.09
C ILE A 82 10.29 5.43 5.10
N HIS A 83 9.96 5.60 3.81
CA HIS A 83 10.56 4.80 2.73
C HIS A 83 11.75 5.55 2.13
N ILE A 84 12.96 5.05 2.39
CA ILE A 84 14.20 5.55 1.81
C ILE A 84 14.34 4.90 0.43
N GLN A 85 14.40 5.71 -0.62
CA GLN A 85 14.64 5.21 -1.98
C GLN A 85 16.13 4.93 -2.17
N GLU A 86 16.43 3.78 -2.75
CA GLU A 86 17.80 3.46 -3.13
C GLU A 86 18.28 4.44 -4.22
N PRO A 87 19.53 4.90 -4.14
CA PRO A 87 20.07 5.79 -5.15
C PRO A 87 20.07 5.09 -6.50
N LYS A 88 19.74 5.83 -7.55
CA LYS A 88 19.83 5.31 -8.90
C LYS A 88 21.30 5.11 -9.25
N ASP A 89 21.62 3.96 -9.83
CA ASP A 89 22.96 3.71 -10.38
C ASP A 89 23.18 4.63 -11.59
N GLU A 90 23.87 5.74 -11.35
CA GLU A 90 24.35 6.62 -12.41
C GLU A 90 25.69 6.10 -12.93
N PRO A 91 25.85 5.92 -14.25
CA PRO A 91 27.13 5.51 -14.81
C PRO A 91 28.16 6.62 -14.55
N VAL A 92 29.34 6.24 -14.06
CA VAL A 92 30.44 7.19 -13.84
C VAL A 92 30.85 7.80 -15.19
N ILE A 93 30.61 9.10 -15.35
CA ILE A 93 30.99 9.83 -16.56
C ILE A 93 32.49 10.12 -16.47
N ASN A 94 33.30 9.32 -17.15
CA ASN A 94 34.77 9.45 -17.15
C ASN A 94 35.29 10.60 -18.05
N ALA A 95 34.48 11.07 -19.00
CA ALA A 95 34.84 12.15 -19.91
C ALA A 95 33.59 12.95 -20.33
N PRO A 96 33.71 14.25 -20.63
CA PRO A 96 32.60 15.05 -21.12
C PRO A 96 32.13 14.52 -22.48
N PHE A 97 30.84 14.16 -22.58
CA PHE A 97 30.20 13.79 -23.84
C PHE A 97 29.13 14.84 -24.20
N SER A 98 28.98 15.15 -25.49
CA SER A 98 27.91 16.01 -25.99
C SER A 98 26.82 15.16 -26.61
N GLU A 99 25.63 15.18 -26.01
CA GLU A 99 24.45 14.55 -26.60
C GLU A 99 23.74 15.59 -27.48
N HIS A 100 23.98 15.54 -28.80
CA HIS A 100 23.21 16.37 -29.73
C HIS A 100 21.82 15.76 -29.87
N ARG A 101 20.85 16.26 -29.09
CA ARG A 101 19.44 16.02 -29.39
C ARG A 101 19.14 16.71 -30.72
N PRO A 102 18.87 15.99 -31.82
CA PRO A 102 18.43 16.67 -33.02
C PRO A 102 17.08 17.29 -32.70
N GLY A 103 16.97 18.62 -32.81
CA GLY A 103 15.66 19.27 -32.90
C GLY A 103 14.86 18.57 -34.01
N ALA A 104 13.54 18.60 -33.90
CA ALA A 104 12.52 17.87 -34.68
C ALA A 104 12.56 18.03 -36.23
N ALA A 105 13.74 17.98 -36.85
CA ALA A 105 14.02 18.22 -38.26
C ALA A 105 14.68 17.00 -38.96
N ALA A 106 15.09 15.96 -38.22
CA ALA A 106 15.68 14.76 -38.81
C ALA A 106 14.67 13.67 -39.23
N ALA A 107 13.36 13.94 -39.09
CA ALA A 107 12.30 12.99 -39.48
C ALA A 107 11.83 13.12 -40.94
N ILE A 108 12.39 14.04 -41.74
CA ILE A 108 11.85 14.35 -43.10
C ILE A 108 12.72 13.80 -44.25
N SER A 109 13.98 13.41 -44.06
CA SER A 109 14.88 13.16 -45.20
C SER A 109 14.84 11.77 -45.85
N SER A 110 14.01 10.83 -45.38
CA SER A 110 13.95 9.48 -45.97
C SER A 110 12.88 9.28 -47.05
N HIS A 111 11.90 10.18 -47.19
CA HIS A 111 10.84 10.05 -48.21
C HIS A 111 11.07 10.84 -49.51
N GLU A 112 11.94 11.86 -49.53
CA GLU A 112 12.11 12.72 -50.72
C GLU A 112 13.24 12.29 -51.67
N ILE A 113 14.14 11.40 -51.25
CA ILE A 113 15.29 10.98 -52.09
C ILE A 113 14.90 9.88 -53.09
N SER A 114 13.89 9.04 -52.80
CA SER A 114 13.41 8.01 -53.75
C SER A 114 12.51 8.55 -54.86
N ALA A 115 11.99 9.78 -54.74
CA ALA A 115 11.11 10.38 -55.75
C ALA A 115 11.86 11.14 -56.87
N ARG A 116 13.19 11.30 -56.77
CA ARG A 116 14.01 12.02 -57.76
C ARG A 116 14.85 11.10 -58.67
N ILE A 117 14.84 9.79 -58.44
CA ILE A 117 15.59 8.80 -59.24
C ILE A 117 14.59 7.81 -59.84
N ALA A 118 13.68 8.29 -60.69
CA ALA A 118 12.96 7.46 -61.65
C ALA A 118 13.28 8.01 -63.05
N PRO A 119 13.92 7.22 -63.94
CA PRO A 119 14.21 7.67 -65.30
C PRO A 119 12.90 7.68 -66.11
N GLN A 120 12.53 8.84 -66.67
CA GLN A 120 11.46 8.90 -67.66
C GLN A 120 12.03 8.52 -69.04
N GLU A 121 11.53 7.40 -69.57
CA GLU A 121 11.62 7.00 -70.97
C GLU A 121 11.01 8.06 -71.90
N GLY A 122 11.60 8.23 -73.09
CA GLY A 122 10.86 8.71 -74.27
C GLY A 122 11.52 9.83 -75.09
N TYR A 123 12.40 9.46 -76.03
CA TYR A 123 12.09 9.41 -77.46
C TYR A 123 12.98 8.36 -78.13
#